data_AF-A0A2I0P2C5-F1
#
_entry.id   AF-A0A2I0P2C5-F1
#
_cell.length_a   1.000
_cell.length_b   1.000
_cell.length_c   1.000
_cell.angle_alpha   90.00
_cell.angle_beta   90.00
_cell.angle_gamma   90.00
#
_symmetry.space_group_name_H-M   'P 1'
#
loop_
_entity.id
_entity.type
_entity.pdbx_description
1 polymer ?
#
loop_
_entity_poly.entity_id
_entity_poly.type
_entity_poly.pdbx_seq_one_letter_code
_entity_poly.pdbx_strand_id
1 'polypeptide(L)'
;MKLLERLDVANIIHLGGTVLGTSRSEEFKTQEGRLKAAEQLRENDIQGLIIIGGDGSFRGGNLFSQESRIPIIAIPGTIDNDIPGTDFSIGFDTAVNIALESIDRVRDTAISHGRLFFVEVMGHSSGFIALESGIAGGAEHLILHNSMEEVDNLCERLEGMFARGKRHAIVIVAEGDQPGCSFHLSEVVSERLGMDSRVCVLGHTQRGGSPTARDRVLAAKLGVSSVIGLLDGRSGVMAGELMREIVFHPINEVVEGRRDPDPRMTHLSRILSG
;
A
#
# COMPACT_ATOMS: atom_id res chain seq x y z
N MET A 1 8.53 12.68 -26.36
CA MET A 1 9.24 12.51 -25.07
C MET A 1 9.67 13.88 -24.54
N LYS A 2 9.86 14.07 -23.23
CA LYS A 2 10.38 15.32 -22.64
C LYS A 2 11.65 15.00 -21.84
N LEU A 3 12.75 15.68 -22.14
CA LEU A 3 13.97 15.62 -21.32
C LEU A 3 13.73 16.36 -19.99
N LEU A 4 14.19 15.77 -18.88
CA LEU A 4 14.11 16.38 -17.55
C LEU A 4 15.49 16.91 -17.15
N GLU A 5 15.53 18.20 -16.83
CA GLU A 5 16.69 18.87 -16.26
C GLU A 5 16.62 18.90 -14.74
N ARG A 6 17.72 19.26 -14.08
CA ARG A 6 17.79 19.35 -12.60
C ARG A 6 16.70 20.23 -11.99
N LEU A 7 16.29 21.29 -12.69
CA LEU A 7 15.25 22.20 -12.22
C LEU A 7 13.83 21.64 -12.40
N ASP A 8 13.60 20.71 -13.33
CA ASP A 8 12.28 20.07 -13.50
C ASP A 8 11.88 19.21 -12.28
N VAL A 9 12.87 18.78 -11.48
CA VAL A 9 12.68 18.02 -10.24
C VAL A 9 12.97 18.85 -8.98
N ALA A 10 13.15 20.16 -9.11
CA ALA A 10 13.27 21.05 -7.96
C ALA A 10 11.90 21.21 -7.27
N ASN A 11 11.90 21.28 -5.94
CA ASN A 11 10.69 21.50 -5.12
C ASN A 11 9.59 20.43 -5.25
N ILE A 12 9.87 19.23 -5.74
CA ILE A 12 8.86 18.15 -5.82
C ILE A 12 8.95 17.11 -4.70
N ILE A 13 10.02 17.12 -3.89
CA ILE A 13 10.28 16.07 -2.87
C ILE A 13 9.18 15.93 -1.81
N HIS A 14 8.40 16.99 -1.59
CA HIS A 14 7.31 17.02 -0.60
C HIS A 14 5.92 16.86 -1.22
N LEU A 15 5.84 16.75 -2.55
CA LEU A 15 4.57 16.60 -3.24
C LEU A 15 4.17 15.13 -3.24
N GLY A 16 2.88 14.87 -2.98
CA GLY A 16 2.27 13.57 -3.24
C GLY A 16 2.01 13.36 -4.73
N GLY A 17 1.67 12.12 -5.10
CA GLY A 17 1.43 11.75 -6.48
C GLY A 17 2.70 11.70 -7.33
N THR A 18 2.55 11.88 -8.65
CA THR A 18 3.66 11.84 -9.61
C THR A 18 3.54 12.99 -10.61
N VAL A 19 4.65 13.70 -10.83
CA VAL A 19 4.74 14.78 -11.84
C VAL A 19 4.74 14.25 -13.28
N LEU A 20 4.96 12.94 -13.46
CA LEU A 20 4.95 12.29 -14.76
C LEU A 20 3.56 11.77 -15.17
N GLY A 21 2.60 11.80 -14.24
CA GLY A 21 1.33 11.12 -14.40
C GLY A 21 1.45 9.60 -14.31
N THR A 22 0.30 8.93 -14.33
CA THR A 22 0.19 7.47 -14.39
C THR A 22 -1.09 7.10 -15.09
N SER A 23 -1.09 6.00 -15.85
CA SER A 23 -2.27 5.50 -16.55
C SER A 23 -2.21 3.99 -16.69
N ARG A 24 -3.38 3.36 -16.79
CA ARG A 24 -3.48 1.95 -17.20
C ARG A 24 -3.28 1.88 -18.72
N SER A 25 -2.44 0.95 -19.17
CA SER A 25 -2.19 0.73 -20.58
C SER A 25 -2.53 -0.71 -20.97
N GLU A 26 -3.68 -0.89 -21.62
CA GLU A 26 -4.07 -2.20 -22.19
C GLU A 26 -3.18 -2.58 -23.37
N GLU A 27 -2.73 -1.60 -24.16
CA GLU A 27 -1.80 -1.80 -25.27
C GLU A 27 -0.48 -2.42 -24.76
N PHE A 28 0.05 -1.96 -23.63
CA PHE A 28 1.30 -2.48 -23.07
C PHE A 28 1.19 -3.92 -22.53
N LYS A 29 -0.02 -4.46 -22.38
CA LYS A 29 -0.22 -5.88 -22.06
C LYS A 29 0.11 -6.79 -23.25
N THR A 30 0.06 -6.28 -24.47
CA THR A 30 0.41 -7.04 -25.67
C THR A 30 1.90 -6.91 -25.99
N GLN A 31 2.47 -7.93 -26.65
CA GLN A 31 3.84 -7.88 -27.13
C GLN A 31 4.04 -6.74 -28.15
N GLU A 32 3.07 -6.52 -29.03
CA GLU A 32 3.10 -5.44 -30.02
C GLU A 32 3.21 -4.06 -29.35
N GLY A 33 2.41 -3.80 -28.31
CA GLY A 33 2.48 -2.53 -27.58
C GLY A 33 3.82 -2.31 -26.87
N ARG A 34 4.42 -3.39 -26.33
CA ARG A 34 5.76 -3.32 -25.71
C ARG A 34 6.85 -3.06 -26.74
N LEU A 35 6.79 -3.69 -27.91
CA LEU A 35 7.75 -3.45 -29.00
C LEU A 35 7.65 -2.02 -29.53
N LYS A 36 6.43 -1.50 -29.70
CA LYS A 36 6.19 -0.09 -30.07
C LYS A 36 6.76 0.88 -29.03
N ALA A 37 6.59 0.60 -27.74
CA ALA A 37 7.22 1.38 -26.69
C ALA A 37 8.77 1.31 -26.77
N ALA A 38 9.33 0.15 -27.10
CA ALA A 38 10.77 -0.02 -27.24
C ALA A 38 11.33 0.77 -28.43
N GLU A 39 10.61 0.82 -29.55
CA GLU A 39 10.93 1.67 -30.69
C GLU A 39 10.98 3.14 -30.28
N GLN A 40 9.99 3.63 -29.54
CA GLN A 40 10.00 5.00 -29.02
C GLN A 40 11.23 5.29 -28.14
N LEU A 41 11.64 4.36 -27.29
CA LEU A 41 12.87 4.55 -26.49
C LEU A 41 14.12 4.60 -27.37
N ARG A 42 14.23 3.72 -28.38
CA ARG A 42 15.38 3.69 -29.29
C ARG A 42 15.46 4.94 -30.18
N GLU A 43 14.33 5.43 -30.69
CA GLU A 43 14.25 6.66 -31.49
C GLU A 43 14.71 7.91 -30.72
N ASN A 44 14.70 7.85 -29.40
CA ASN A 44 15.12 8.94 -28.52
C ASN A 44 16.41 8.61 -27.74
N ASP A 45 17.20 7.62 -28.19
CA ASP A 45 18.47 7.22 -27.60
C ASP A 45 18.40 6.88 -26.09
N ILE A 46 17.25 6.37 -25.61
CA ILE A 46 17.14 5.87 -24.23
C ILE A 46 17.71 4.46 -24.14
N GLN A 47 18.73 4.33 -23.28
CA GLN A 47 19.50 3.10 -23.10
C GLN A 47 19.08 2.28 -21.88
N GLY A 48 18.17 2.76 -21.06
CA GLY A 48 17.68 2.06 -19.88
C GLY A 48 16.46 2.73 -19.26
N LEU A 49 15.70 1.97 -18.48
CA LEU A 49 14.45 2.43 -17.89
C LEU A 49 14.38 2.12 -16.39
N ILE A 50 14.05 3.12 -15.58
CA ILE A 50 13.68 2.92 -14.17
C ILE A 50 12.15 2.93 -14.09
N ILE A 51 11.59 1.86 -13.55
CA ILE A 51 10.14 1.66 -13.42
C ILE A 51 9.75 1.84 -11.96
N ILE A 52 8.89 2.81 -11.66
CA ILE A 52 8.36 3.04 -10.31
C ILE A 52 6.88 2.63 -10.31
N GLY A 53 6.52 1.64 -9.49
CA GLY A 53 5.14 1.16 -9.44
C GLY A 53 4.98 -0.12 -8.62
N GLY A 54 3.86 -0.81 -8.86
CA GLY A 54 3.52 -2.09 -8.22
C GLY A 54 3.74 -3.31 -9.12
N ASP A 55 3.22 -4.47 -8.71
CA ASP A 55 3.34 -5.77 -9.40
C ASP A 55 3.04 -5.70 -10.90
N GLY A 56 1.93 -5.05 -11.29
CA GLY A 56 1.55 -4.94 -12.69
C GLY A 56 2.60 -4.21 -13.55
N SER A 57 3.23 -3.15 -13.01
CA SER A 57 4.31 -2.43 -13.68
C SER A 57 5.56 -3.29 -13.82
N PHE A 58 5.84 -4.11 -12.81
CA PHE A 58 7.02 -4.98 -12.79
C PHE A 58 6.87 -6.11 -13.80
N ARG A 59 5.70 -6.76 -13.88
CA ARG A 59 5.41 -7.78 -14.90
C ARG A 59 5.56 -7.24 -16.31
N GLY A 60 4.90 -6.10 -16.58
CA GLY A 60 4.98 -5.44 -17.89
C GLY A 60 6.41 -5.04 -18.25
N GLY A 61 7.14 -4.46 -17.28
CA GLY A 61 8.55 -4.09 -17.43
C GLY A 61 9.46 -5.28 -17.72
N ASN A 62 9.29 -6.38 -16.99
CA ASN A 62 10.11 -7.58 -17.16
C ASN A 62 9.93 -8.18 -18.56
N LEU A 63 8.70 -8.35 -19.01
CA LEU A 63 8.40 -8.79 -20.38
C LEU A 63 8.99 -7.83 -21.42
N PHE A 64 8.80 -6.53 -21.21
CA PHE A 64 9.36 -5.49 -22.07
C PHE A 64 10.89 -5.60 -22.19
N SER A 65 11.60 -5.78 -21.07
CA SER A 65 13.06 -5.89 -21.07
C SER A 65 13.55 -7.16 -21.77
N GLN A 66 12.89 -8.28 -21.54
CA GLN A 66 13.22 -9.56 -22.19
C GLN A 66 13.06 -9.50 -23.72
N GLU A 67 11.99 -8.85 -24.19
CA GLU A 67 11.66 -8.71 -25.60
C GLU A 67 12.54 -7.66 -26.30
N SER A 68 12.70 -6.49 -25.70
CA SER A 68 13.38 -5.34 -26.31
C SER A 68 14.89 -5.33 -26.11
N ARG A 69 15.39 -6.08 -25.11
CA ARG A 69 16.77 -6.04 -24.58
C ARG A 69 17.17 -4.68 -23.97
N ILE A 70 16.22 -3.79 -23.72
CA ILE A 70 16.47 -2.53 -23.01
C ILE A 70 16.56 -2.84 -21.51
N PRO A 71 17.65 -2.46 -20.82
CA PRO A 71 17.83 -2.77 -19.41
C PRO A 71 16.86 -1.99 -18.54
N ILE A 72 16.37 -2.65 -17.49
CA ILE A 72 15.43 -2.05 -16.55
C ILE A 72 15.83 -2.27 -15.10
N ILE A 73 15.46 -1.32 -14.24
CA ILE A 73 15.39 -1.53 -12.80
C ILE A 73 14.03 -1.08 -12.28
N ALA A 74 13.42 -1.91 -11.44
CA ALA A 74 12.14 -1.64 -10.81
C ALA A 74 12.32 -1.05 -9.40
N ILE A 75 11.41 -0.16 -8.99
CA ILE A 75 11.33 0.44 -7.66
C ILE A 75 9.90 0.24 -7.12
N PRO A 76 9.74 -0.32 -5.90
CA PRO A 76 8.44 -0.56 -5.29
C PRO A 76 7.77 0.75 -4.89
N GLY A 77 6.88 1.25 -5.75
CA GLY A 77 6.07 2.45 -5.55
C GLY A 77 4.59 2.10 -5.44
N THR A 78 4.17 1.66 -4.26
CA THR A 78 2.79 1.29 -3.94
C THR A 78 2.52 1.53 -2.46
N ILE A 79 1.27 1.79 -2.11
CA ILE A 79 0.85 1.90 -0.70
C ILE A 79 0.56 0.53 -0.08
N ASP A 80 0.38 -0.52 -0.88
CA ASP A 80 -0.16 -1.80 -0.40
C ASP A 80 0.87 -2.64 0.38
N ASN A 81 2.17 -2.30 0.23
CA ASN A 81 3.31 -2.98 0.86
C ASN A 81 3.33 -4.49 0.64
N ASP A 82 2.87 -4.96 -0.51
CA ASP A 82 2.68 -6.37 -0.86
C ASP A 82 3.81 -6.93 -1.75
N ILE A 83 4.83 -6.12 -2.04
CA ILE A 83 5.94 -6.48 -2.94
C ILE A 83 7.03 -7.28 -2.17
N PRO A 84 7.35 -8.52 -2.58
CA PRO A 84 8.44 -9.30 -2.00
C PRO A 84 9.82 -8.67 -2.24
N GLY A 85 10.79 -8.97 -1.38
CA GLY A 85 12.17 -8.48 -1.53
C GLY A 85 12.41 -7.06 -1.03
N THR A 86 11.44 -6.46 -0.32
CA THR A 86 11.60 -5.21 0.41
C THR A 86 10.81 -5.25 1.73
N ASP A 87 11.31 -4.57 2.75
CA ASP A 87 10.61 -4.41 4.03
C ASP A 87 9.48 -3.37 3.90
N PHE A 88 9.69 -2.37 3.03
CA PHE A 88 8.73 -1.28 2.80
C PHE A 88 8.70 -0.88 1.32
N SER A 89 7.50 -0.61 0.79
CA SER A 89 7.30 0.08 -0.47
C SER A 89 7.14 1.60 -0.25
N ILE A 90 7.54 2.39 -1.25
CA ILE A 90 7.37 3.85 -1.22
C ILE A 90 5.88 4.18 -1.23
N GLY A 91 5.45 4.90 -0.19
CA GLY A 91 4.09 5.39 -0.01
C GLY A 91 3.31 4.66 1.09
N PHE A 92 3.79 3.49 1.53
CA PHE A 92 3.13 2.73 2.59
C PHE A 92 3.09 3.48 3.92
N ASP A 93 4.24 4.04 4.35
CA ASP A 93 4.33 4.77 5.62
C ASP A 93 3.42 6.01 5.62
N THR A 94 3.35 6.70 4.48
CA THR A 94 2.44 7.82 4.28
C THR A 94 0.97 7.38 4.35
N ALA A 95 0.60 6.29 3.69
CA ALA A 95 -0.78 5.77 3.74
C ALA A 95 -1.20 5.38 5.16
N VAL A 96 -0.31 4.73 5.92
CA VAL A 96 -0.55 4.40 7.34
C VAL A 96 -0.77 5.66 8.17
N ASN A 97 0.03 6.70 7.99
CA ASN A 97 -0.13 7.96 8.74
C ASN A 97 -1.42 8.70 8.38
N ILE A 98 -1.85 8.67 7.11
CA ILE A 98 -3.15 9.25 6.69
C ILE A 98 -4.32 8.47 7.29
N ALA A 99 -4.22 7.14 7.31
CA ALA A 99 -5.21 6.31 7.98
C ALA A 99 -5.26 6.61 9.49
N LEU A 100 -4.10 6.71 10.14
CA LEU A 100 -3.99 7.06 11.56
C LEU A 100 -4.61 8.41 11.89
N GLU A 101 -4.32 9.45 11.09
CA GLU A 101 -4.91 10.79 11.27
C GLU A 101 -6.45 10.74 11.20
N SER A 102 -6.99 9.88 10.33
CA SER A 102 -8.43 9.67 10.21
C SER A 102 -9.01 8.90 11.40
N ILE A 103 -8.31 7.87 11.86
CA ILE A 103 -8.68 7.07 13.04
C ILE A 103 -8.73 7.95 14.30
N ASP A 104 -7.73 8.82 14.50
CA ASP A 104 -7.68 9.73 15.65
C ASP A 104 -8.87 10.70 15.65
N ARG A 105 -9.19 11.28 14.49
CA ARG A 105 -10.38 12.15 14.33
C ARG A 105 -11.68 11.40 14.60
N VAL A 106 -11.79 10.16 14.12
CA VAL A 106 -12.95 9.32 14.39
C VAL A 106 -13.08 9.01 15.87
N ARG A 107 -11.96 8.72 16.56
CA ARG A 107 -11.92 8.39 17.99
C ARG A 107 -12.48 9.50 18.87
N ASP A 108 -12.15 10.76 18.60
CA ASP A 108 -12.68 11.91 19.34
C ASP A 108 -14.23 11.95 19.31
N THR A 109 -14.82 11.57 18.16
CA THR A 109 -16.27 11.51 18.01
C THR A 109 -16.89 10.24 18.61
N ALA A 110 -16.16 9.12 18.57
CA ALA A 110 -16.61 7.84 19.08
C ALA A 110 -16.80 7.86 20.60
N ILE A 111 -15.84 8.45 21.31
CA ILE A 111 -15.90 8.62 22.77
C ILE A 111 -17.12 9.46 23.18
N SER A 112 -17.44 10.49 22.40
CA SER A 112 -18.51 11.45 22.71
C SER A 112 -19.92 10.86 22.57
N HIS A 113 -20.11 9.89 21.66
CA HIS A 113 -21.43 9.34 21.34
C HIS A 113 -21.63 7.87 21.73
N GLY A 114 -20.59 7.16 22.16
CA GLY A 114 -20.70 5.76 22.57
C GLY A 114 -21.19 4.84 21.43
N ARG A 115 -20.46 4.84 20.30
CA ARG A 115 -20.84 4.12 19.08
C ARG A 115 -19.74 3.21 18.56
N LEU A 116 -20.15 2.28 17.68
CA LEU A 116 -19.23 1.49 16.86
C LEU A 116 -18.80 2.30 15.63
N PHE A 117 -17.51 2.27 15.33
CA PHE A 117 -16.97 2.88 14.12
C PHE A 117 -16.21 1.84 13.31
N PHE A 118 -16.58 1.69 12.05
CA PHE A 118 -15.86 0.90 11.07
C PHE A 118 -15.06 1.86 10.19
N VAL A 119 -13.74 1.74 10.19
CA VAL A 119 -12.85 2.53 9.35
C VAL A 119 -12.26 1.62 8.28
N GLU A 120 -12.69 1.81 7.04
CA GLU A 120 -12.20 1.04 5.89
C GLU A 120 -10.96 1.69 5.31
N VAL A 121 -9.87 0.93 5.29
CA VAL A 121 -8.56 1.35 4.80
C VAL A 121 -8.21 0.62 3.50
N MET A 122 -7.33 1.25 2.71
CA MET A 122 -6.83 0.64 1.48
C MET A 122 -5.83 -0.49 1.80
N GLY A 123 -5.37 -1.17 0.76
CA GLY A 123 -4.36 -2.23 0.87
C GLY A 123 -4.77 -3.51 0.16
N HIS A 124 -5.84 -3.46 -0.65
CA HIS A 124 -6.36 -4.62 -1.36
C HIS A 124 -6.49 -5.84 -0.41
N SER A 125 -5.84 -6.94 -0.75
CA SER A 125 -5.83 -8.20 0.00
C SER A 125 -4.57 -8.37 0.87
N SER A 126 -3.74 -7.34 1.00
CA SER A 126 -2.45 -7.41 1.72
C SER A 126 -2.59 -7.23 3.23
N GLY A 127 -3.57 -6.42 3.68
CA GLY A 127 -3.85 -6.17 5.09
C GLY A 127 -2.78 -5.38 5.86
N PHE A 128 -1.69 -4.94 5.24
CA PHE A 128 -0.60 -4.23 5.93
C PHE A 128 -1.03 -2.89 6.51
N ILE A 129 -1.77 -2.08 5.74
CA ILE A 129 -2.24 -0.77 6.20
C ILE A 129 -3.20 -0.97 7.38
N ALA A 130 -4.16 -1.89 7.27
CA ALA A 130 -5.11 -2.20 8.35
C ALA A 130 -4.39 -2.62 9.64
N LEU A 131 -3.37 -3.45 9.51
CA LEU A 131 -2.61 -3.95 10.65
C LEU A 131 -1.79 -2.84 11.33
N GLU A 132 -0.99 -2.07 10.59
CA GLU A 132 -0.15 -1.03 11.20
C GLU A 132 -0.97 0.15 11.70
N SER A 133 -1.93 0.64 10.91
CA SER A 133 -2.79 1.76 11.33
C SER A 133 -3.69 1.37 12.51
N GLY A 134 -4.18 0.14 12.55
CA GLY A 134 -5.00 -0.34 13.65
C GLY A 134 -4.23 -0.58 14.94
N ILE A 135 -2.98 -1.07 14.87
CA ILE A 135 -2.11 -1.16 16.05
C ILE A 135 -1.77 0.25 16.55
N ALA A 136 -1.28 1.13 15.66
CA ALA A 136 -0.86 2.48 16.02
C ALA A 136 -2.03 3.33 16.54
N GLY A 137 -3.21 3.17 15.92
CA GLY A 137 -4.43 3.88 16.28
C GLY A 137 -5.19 3.27 17.44
N GLY A 138 -4.73 2.14 18.02
CA GLY A 138 -5.37 1.49 19.17
C GLY A 138 -6.76 0.93 18.86
N ALA A 139 -6.95 0.36 17.67
CA ALA A 139 -8.22 -0.24 17.26
C ALA A 139 -8.60 -1.42 18.16
N GLU A 140 -9.88 -1.55 18.44
CA GLU A 140 -10.46 -2.61 19.26
C GLU A 140 -10.50 -3.96 18.52
N HIS A 141 -10.57 -3.92 17.19
CA HIS A 141 -10.54 -5.10 16.35
C HIS A 141 -10.04 -4.77 14.94
N LEU A 142 -9.47 -5.77 14.26
CA LEU A 142 -9.05 -5.70 12.87
C LEU A 142 -9.79 -6.77 12.08
N ILE A 143 -10.42 -6.38 10.98
CA ILE A 143 -10.95 -7.29 9.96
C ILE A 143 -9.98 -7.24 8.79
N LEU A 144 -9.21 -8.31 8.62
CA LEU A 144 -8.25 -8.43 7.52
C LEU A 144 -8.85 -9.23 6.35
N HIS A 145 -9.80 -10.12 6.63
CA HIS A 145 -10.47 -10.93 5.64
C HIS A 145 -11.98 -10.95 5.90
N ASN A 146 -12.74 -10.37 4.97
CA ASN A 146 -14.21 -10.27 5.07
C ASN A 146 -14.90 -11.65 5.08
N SER A 147 -14.93 -12.29 6.23
CA SER A 147 -15.47 -13.64 6.47
C SER A 147 -16.46 -13.61 7.62
N MET A 148 -17.45 -14.51 7.58
CA MET A 148 -18.44 -14.62 8.66
C MET A 148 -17.80 -14.99 10.01
N GLU A 149 -16.70 -15.76 9.99
CA GLU A 149 -15.93 -16.09 11.18
C GLU A 149 -15.31 -14.85 11.84
N GLU A 150 -14.77 -13.90 11.06
CA GLU A 150 -14.27 -12.63 11.61
C GLU A 150 -15.41 -11.78 12.21
N VAL A 151 -16.61 -11.81 11.62
CA VAL A 151 -17.79 -11.12 12.16
C VAL A 151 -18.24 -11.72 13.49
N ASP A 152 -18.29 -13.05 13.60
CA ASP A 152 -18.66 -13.74 14.83
C ASP A 152 -17.65 -13.41 15.95
N ASN A 153 -16.35 -13.51 15.66
CA ASN A 153 -15.27 -13.15 16.58
C ASN A 153 -15.33 -11.68 17.03
N LEU A 154 -15.68 -10.77 16.12
CA LEU A 154 -15.87 -9.36 16.44
C LEU A 154 -17.03 -9.16 17.42
N CYS A 155 -18.19 -9.80 17.16
CA CYS A 155 -19.36 -9.68 18.03
C CYS A 155 -19.04 -10.14 19.45
N GLU A 156 -18.47 -11.33 19.61
CA GLU A 156 -18.07 -11.88 20.91
C GLU A 156 -17.11 -10.94 21.67
N ARG A 157 -16.14 -10.38 20.94
CA ARG A 157 -15.15 -9.46 21.53
C ARG A 157 -15.81 -8.17 22.02
N LEU A 158 -16.68 -7.57 21.20
CA LEU A 158 -17.39 -6.34 21.52
C LEU A 158 -18.33 -6.53 22.72
N GLU A 159 -19.10 -7.63 22.77
CA GLU A 159 -19.94 -7.96 23.92
C GLU A 159 -19.11 -8.04 25.21
N GLY A 160 -17.98 -8.74 25.17
CA GLY A 160 -17.07 -8.84 26.31
C GLY A 160 -16.52 -7.49 26.76
N MET A 161 -16.22 -6.58 25.84
CA MET A 161 -15.72 -5.24 26.16
C MET A 161 -16.82 -4.33 26.74
N PHE A 162 -18.03 -4.41 26.20
CA PHE A 162 -19.17 -3.63 26.69
C PHE A 162 -19.64 -4.10 28.06
N ALA A 163 -19.57 -5.40 28.34
CA ALA A 163 -19.76 -5.94 29.68
C ALA A 163 -18.74 -5.38 30.70
N ARG A 164 -17.53 -4.99 30.25
CA ARG A 164 -16.50 -4.33 31.07
C ARG A 164 -16.64 -2.80 31.15
N GLY A 165 -17.68 -2.23 30.53
CA GLY A 165 -17.99 -0.81 30.62
C GLY A 165 -17.41 0.08 29.52
N LYS A 166 -16.72 -0.48 28.50
CA LYS A 166 -16.47 0.28 27.26
C LYS A 166 -17.81 0.65 26.61
N ARG A 167 -17.85 1.80 25.94
CA ARG A 167 -19.07 2.32 25.28
C ARG A 167 -18.89 2.60 23.80
N HIS A 168 -17.67 2.50 23.30
CA HIS A 168 -17.34 2.71 21.89
C HIS A 168 -16.29 1.69 21.49
N ALA A 169 -16.17 1.46 20.19
CA ALA A 169 -15.10 0.66 19.61
C ALA A 169 -14.83 1.13 18.18
N ILE A 170 -13.56 1.08 17.79
CA ILE A 170 -13.09 1.30 16.43
C ILE A 170 -12.63 -0.03 15.86
N VAL A 171 -13.23 -0.41 14.73
CA VAL A 171 -12.90 -1.59 13.96
C VAL A 171 -12.23 -1.12 12.67
N ILE A 172 -11.01 -1.55 12.42
CA ILE A 172 -10.33 -1.28 11.13
C ILE A 172 -10.64 -2.43 10.18
N VAL A 173 -11.04 -2.09 8.96
CA VAL A 173 -11.44 -3.06 7.93
C VAL A 173 -10.54 -2.87 6.71
N ALA A 174 -9.85 -3.92 6.28
CA ALA A 174 -9.17 -3.91 4.98
C ALA A 174 -10.20 -3.94 3.84
N GLU A 175 -10.02 -3.10 2.81
CA GLU A 175 -10.97 -3.02 1.67
C GLU A 175 -11.14 -4.37 0.93
N GLY A 176 -10.11 -5.22 0.89
CA GLY A 176 -10.14 -6.48 0.15
C GLY A 176 -10.25 -6.26 -1.36
N ASP A 177 -10.96 -7.15 -2.05
CA ASP A 177 -11.19 -7.05 -3.50
C ASP A 177 -12.31 -6.05 -3.85
N GLN A 178 -13.15 -5.68 -2.89
CA GLN A 178 -14.35 -4.86 -3.10
C GLN A 178 -14.45 -3.74 -2.06
N PRO A 179 -14.16 -2.48 -2.47
CA PRO A 179 -14.38 -1.32 -1.61
C PRO A 179 -15.84 -1.21 -1.16
N GLY A 180 -16.05 -0.73 0.07
CA GLY A 180 -17.36 -0.59 0.70
C GLY A 180 -17.85 -1.84 1.45
N CYS A 181 -17.01 -2.87 1.61
CA CYS A 181 -17.33 -4.06 2.40
C CYS A 181 -17.72 -3.73 3.85
N SER A 182 -17.19 -2.64 4.40
CA SER A 182 -17.49 -2.15 5.75
C SER A 182 -18.96 -1.79 5.98
N PHE A 183 -19.72 -1.38 4.96
CA PHE A 183 -21.15 -1.07 5.11
C PHE A 183 -21.96 -2.29 5.53
N HIS A 184 -21.77 -3.42 4.83
CA HIS A 184 -22.46 -4.66 5.13
C HIS A 184 -22.02 -5.22 6.49
N LEU A 185 -20.72 -5.18 6.80
CA LEU A 185 -20.21 -5.61 8.11
C LEU A 185 -20.82 -4.79 9.25
N SER A 186 -20.91 -3.48 9.07
CA SER A 186 -21.48 -2.55 10.04
C SER A 186 -22.95 -2.84 10.30
N GLU A 187 -23.75 -3.13 9.27
CA GLU A 187 -25.17 -3.47 9.38
C GLU A 187 -25.35 -4.77 10.17
N VAL A 188 -24.65 -5.84 9.78
CA VAL A 188 -24.74 -7.16 10.44
C VAL A 188 -24.35 -7.08 11.92
N VAL A 189 -23.26 -6.39 12.25
CA VAL A 189 -22.79 -6.26 13.64
C VAL A 189 -23.74 -5.38 14.45
N SER A 190 -24.25 -4.29 13.87
CA SER A 190 -25.21 -3.41 14.53
C SER A 190 -26.52 -4.10 14.90
N GLU A 191 -27.07 -4.90 13.99
CA GLU A 191 -28.29 -5.66 14.24
C GLU A 191 -28.11 -6.68 15.36
N ARG A 192 -26.97 -7.39 15.37
CA ARG A 192 -26.66 -8.40 16.38
C ARG A 192 -26.46 -7.80 17.78
N LEU A 193 -25.76 -6.67 17.86
CA LEU A 193 -25.43 -6.03 19.14
C LEU A 193 -26.46 -5.00 19.61
N GLY A 194 -27.42 -4.63 18.76
CA GLY A 194 -28.40 -3.58 19.06
C GLY A 194 -27.76 -2.20 19.25
N MET A 195 -26.67 -1.92 18.52
CA MET A 195 -25.88 -0.69 18.68
C MET A 195 -25.75 0.10 17.39
N ASP A 196 -25.82 1.43 17.52
CA ASP A 196 -25.53 2.35 16.42
C ASP A 196 -24.08 2.18 15.94
N SER A 197 -23.92 2.08 14.62
CA SER A 197 -22.63 2.10 13.96
C SER A 197 -22.49 3.25 12.96
N ARG A 198 -21.24 3.58 12.66
CA ARG A 198 -20.84 4.53 11.62
C ARG A 198 -19.72 3.93 10.82
N VAL A 199 -19.75 4.20 9.51
CA VAL A 199 -18.74 3.73 8.56
C VAL A 199 -17.98 4.94 8.02
N CYS A 200 -16.66 4.84 8.01
CA CYS A 200 -15.76 5.80 7.41
C CYS A 200 -14.90 5.07 6.38
N VAL A 201 -15.20 5.27 5.09
CA VAL A 201 -14.38 4.74 4.00
C VAL A 201 -13.36 5.78 3.61
N LEU A 202 -12.08 5.53 3.89
CA LEU A 202 -11.02 6.47 3.58
C LEU A 202 -10.73 6.53 2.07
N GLY A 203 -10.73 5.36 1.43
CA GLY A 203 -10.49 5.20 0.00
C GLY A 203 -9.22 5.93 -0.47
N HIS A 204 -9.34 6.61 -1.62
CA HIS A 204 -8.21 7.23 -2.34
C HIS A 204 -7.50 8.37 -1.59
N THR A 205 -8.03 8.85 -0.46
CA THR A 205 -7.32 9.82 0.38
C THR A 205 -5.95 9.30 0.82
N GLN A 206 -5.82 7.98 1.03
CA GLN A 206 -4.58 7.28 1.40
C GLN A 206 -3.52 7.23 0.29
N ARG A 207 -3.88 7.56 -0.96
CA ARG A 207 -2.94 7.66 -2.09
C ARG A 207 -2.44 9.09 -2.32
N GLY A 208 -3.01 10.05 -1.61
CA GLY A 208 -2.63 11.46 -1.66
C GLY A 208 -1.78 11.87 -0.46
N GLY A 209 -1.57 13.18 -0.30
CA GLY A 209 -0.84 13.73 0.84
C GLY A 209 0.68 13.83 0.62
N SER A 210 1.32 14.63 1.46
CA SER A 210 2.77 14.82 1.41
C SER A 210 3.47 13.56 1.95
N PRO A 211 4.48 13.01 1.25
CA PRO A 211 5.16 11.82 1.73
C PRO A 211 5.86 12.10 3.05
N THR A 212 5.87 11.11 3.94
CA THR A 212 6.56 11.19 5.24
C THR A 212 8.09 11.26 5.06
N ALA A 213 8.81 11.55 6.14
CA ALA A 213 10.27 11.55 6.12
C ALA A 213 10.83 10.18 5.69
N ARG A 214 10.19 9.08 6.12
CA ARG A 214 10.61 7.73 5.77
C ARG A 214 10.46 7.45 4.28
N ASP A 215 9.29 7.73 3.71
CA ASP A 215 9.03 7.49 2.29
C ASP A 215 9.94 8.35 1.41
N ARG A 216 10.22 9.60 1.79
CA ARG A 216 11.18 10.46 1.07
C ARG A 216 12.60 9.89 1.08
N VAL A 217 13.07 9.43 2.24
CA VAL A 217 14.41 8.86 2.38
C VAL A 217 14.51 7.53 1.62
N LEU A 218 13.52 6.66 1.74
CA LEU A 218 13.47 5.39 1.01
C LEU A 218 13.46 5.64 -0.52
N ALA A 219 12.61 6.53 -1.00
CA ALA A 219 12.55 6.90 -2.42
C ALA A 219 13.88 7.45 -2.94
N ALA A 220 14.54 8.30 -2.16
CA ALA A 220 15.86 8.83 -2.51
C ALA A 220 16.92 7.73 -2.59
N LYS A 221 16.98 6.82 -1.58
CA LYS A 221 17.91 5.69 -1.57
C LYS A 221 17.70 4.77 -2.77
N LEU A 222 16.45 4.36 -3.02
CA LEU A 222 16.11 3.44 -4.11
C LEU A 222 16.32 4.09 -5.48
N GLY A 223 16.01 5.38 -5.64
CA GLY A 223 16.22 6.13 -6.87
C GLY A 223 17.70 6.20 -7.24
N VAL A 224 18.56 6.63 -6.30
CA VAL A 224 20.02 6.69 -6.52
C VAL A 224 20.58 5.30 -6.79
N SER A 225 20.20 4.30 -6.00
CA SER A 225 20.68 2.93 -6.16
C SER A 225 20.28 2.32 -7.50
N SER A 226 19.09 2.63 -8.02
CA SER A 226 18.65 2.15 -9.33
C SER A 226 19.46 2.79 -10.47
N VAL A 227 19.81 4.07 -10.37
CA VAL A 227 20.71 4.70 -11.35
C VAL A 227 22.09 4.05 -11.32
N ILE A 228 22.69 3.90 -10.14
CA ILE A 228 23.99 3.23 -9.97
C ILE A 228 23.92 1.80 -10.49
N GLY A 229 22.87 1.06 -10.16
CA GLY A 229 22.67 -0.32 -10.61
C GLY A 229 22.63 -0.44 -12.13
N LEU A 230 21.92 0.46 -12.82
CA LEU A 230 21.91 0.49 -14.29
C LEU A 230 23.30 0.79 -14.86
N LEU A 231 24.03 1.75 -14.28
CA LEU A 231 25.41 2.08 -14.69
C LEU A 231 26.37 0.90 -14.47
N ASP A 232 26.15 0.10 -13.43
CA ASP A 232 26.90 -1.13 -13.15
C ASP A 232 26.46 -2.32 -14.02
N GLY A 233 25.55 -2.11 -14.97
CA GLY A 233 25.07 -3.14 -15.90
C GLY A 233 24.01 -4.09 -15.32
N ARG A 234 23.43 -3.76 -14.16
CA ARG A 234 22.28 -4.53 -13.63
C ARG A 234 21.05 -4.29 -14.48
N SER A 235 20.26 -5.33 -14.68
CA SER A 235 19.00 -5.27 -15.41
C SER A 235 18.06 -6.39 -14.97
N GLY A 236 16.76 -6.19 -15.13
CA GLY A 236 15.75 -7.19 -14.80
C GLY A 236 15.63 -7.43 -13.29
N VAL A 237 16.01 -6.43 -12.48
CA VAL A 237 15.99 -6.48 -11.02
C VAL A 237 15.14 -5.37 -10.43
N MET A 238 14.56 -5.62 -9.26
CA MET A 238 13.95 -4.60 -8.40
C MET A 238 14.96 -4.17 -7.34
N ALA A 239 15.12 -2.87 -7.14
CA ALA A 239 15.80 -2.30 -5.98
C ALA A 239 14.84 -2.26 -4.78
N GLY A 240 15.24 -2.84 -3.65
CA GLY A 240 14.48 -2.84 -2.40
C GLY A 240 15.35 -2.48 -1.20
N GLU A 241 14.74 -2.39 -0.02
CA GLU A 241 15.44 -2.24 1.25
C GLU A 241 15.10 -3.41 2.17
N LEU A 242 16.10 -4.16 2.63
CA LEU A 242 15.95 -5.21 3.63
C LEU A 242 16.92 -4.97 4.78
N MET A 243 16.41 -4.96 6.01
CA MET A 243 17.20 -4.68 7.22
C MET A 243 18.02 -3.37 7.09
N ARG A 244 17.43 -2.35 6.45
CA ARG A 244 18.02 -1.03 6.13
C ARG A 244 19.11 -1.03 5.05
N GLU A 245 19.44 -2.19 4.49
CA GLU A 245 20.42 -2.33 3.42
C GLU A 245 19.73 -2.39 2.05
N ILE A 246 20.40 -1.83 1.04
CA ILE A 246 19.91 -1.88 -0.33
C ILE A 246 20.17 -3.24 -0.94
N VAL A 247 19.13 -3.83 -1.50
CA VAL A 247 19.17 -5.14 -2.15
C VAL A 247 18.61 -5.06 -3.57
N PHE A 248 19.05 -5.98 -4.43
CA PHE A 248 18.52 -6.15 -5.78
C PHE A 248 18.02 -7.57 -5.93
N HIS A 249 16.74 -7.72 -6.27
CA HIS A 249 16.11 -9.03 -6.48
C HIS A 249 15.66 -9.18 -7.94
N PRO A 250 15.82 -10.35 -8.56
CA PRO A 250 15.29 -10.60 -9.90
C PRO A 250 13.77 -10.33 -9.96
N ILE A 251 13.30 -9.57 -10.96
CA ILE A 251 11.89 -9.18 -11.04
C ILE A 251 10.98 -10.41 -11.19
N ASN A 252 11.43 -11.43 -11.92
CA ASN A 252 10.69 -12.70 -12.06
C ASN A 252 10.41 -13.36 -10.70
N GLU A 253 11.36 -13.36 -9.78
CA GLU A 253 11.16 -13.91 -8.43
C GLU A 253 10.22 -13.03 -7.61
N VAL A 254 10.35 -11.70 -7.72
CA VAL A 254 9.50 -10.75 -7.01
C VAL A 254 8.03 -10.87 -7.40
N VAL A 255 7.73 -10.97 -8.70
CA VAL A 255 6.34 -11.06 -9.18
C VAL A 255 5.71 -12.44 -8.98
N GLU A 256 6.50 -13.48 -8.73
CA GLU A 256 5.98 -14.81 -8.38
C GLU A 256 5.78 -14.99 -6.88
N GLY A 257 6.49 -14.19 -6.07
CA GLY A 257 6.38 -14.23 -4.62
C GLY A 257 5.10 -13.60 -4.08
N ARG A 258 4.84 -13.89 -2.81
CA ARG A 258 3.77 -13.27 -2.02
C ARG A 258 4.37 -12.74 -0.73
N ARG A 259 3.90 -11.58 -0.30
CA ARG A 259 4.26 -10.97 0.99
C ARG A 259 3.00 -10.84 1.83
N ASP A 260 2.99 -11.52 2.97
CA ASP A 260 1.88 -11.47 3.93
C ASP A 260 2.33 -10.77 5.23
N PRO A 261 1.41 -10.13 5.97
CA PRO A 261 1.72 -9.55 7.27
C PRO A 261 2.25 -10.57 8.26
N ASP A 262 3.16 -10.16 9.13
CA ASP A 262 3.74 -11.01 10.15
C ASP A 262 2.65 -11.47 11.15
N PRO A 263 2.42 -12.78 11.34
CA PRO A 263 1.43 -13.29 12.29
C PRO A 263 1.63 -12.78 13.72
N ARG A 264 2.87 -12.45 14.11
CA ARG A 264 3.19 -11.86 15.41
C ARG A 264 2.60 -10.47 15.57
N MET A 265 2.48 -9.71 14.49
CA MET A 265 1.85 -8.39 14.50
C MET A 265 0.34 -8.53 14.69
N THR A 266 -0.30 -9.50 14.03
CA THR A 266 -1.72 -9.82 14.27
C THR A 266 -1.97 -10.23 15.71
N HIS A 267 -1.06 -11.02 16.29
CA HIS A 267 -1.13 -11.38 17.71
C HIS A 267 -0.94 -10.17 18.64
N LEU A 268 0.02 -9.29 18.33
CA LEU A 268 0.24 -8.04 19.07
C LEU A 268 -1.02 -7.17 19.09
N SER A 269 -1.66 -6.99 17.93
CA SER A 269 -2.93 -6.25 17.85
C SER A 269 -3.98 -6.80 18.81
N ARG A 270 -4.14 -8.14 18.89
CA ARG A 270 -5.10 -8.79 19.77
C ARG A 270 -4.81 -8.59 21.26
N ILE A 271 -3.53 -8.55 21.64
CA ILE A 271 -3.09 -8.29 23.03
C ILE A 271 -3.38 -6.84 23.43
N LEU A 272 -3.10 -5.88 22.53
CA LEU A 272 -3.23 -4.45 22.83
C LEU A 272 -4.69 -3.96 22.81
N SER A 273 -5.57 -4.64 22.07
CA SER A 273 -6.96 -4.23 21.84
C SER A 273 -7.94 -4.62 22.97
N GLY A 274 -7.48 -4.69 24.22
CA GLY A 274 -8.24 -5.12 25.42
C GLY A 274 -9.24 -4.12 25.98
#